data_AF-A0A847GRU9-F1
#
_entry.id   AF-A0A847GRU9-F1
#
_cell.length_a   1.000
_cell.length_b   1.000
_cell.length_c   1.000
_cell.angle_alpha   90.00
_cell.angle_beta   90.00
_cell.angle_gamma   90.00
#
_symmetry.space_group_name_H-M   'P 1'
#
loop_
_entity.id
_entity.type
_entity.pdbx_description
1 polymer ?
#
loop_
_entity_poly.entity_id
_entity_poly.type
_entity_poly.pdbx_seq_one_letter_code
_entity_poly.pdbx_strand_id
1 'polypeptide(L)' 'MSAELARRRWTPHTLRHSYATGLLEAGVDLLTISRLLGHSSFITTMVYLHVRRPHLDSTPSPLDWL' A
#
# COMPACT_ATOMS: atom_id res chain seq x y z
N MET A 1 24.96 -5.56 -6.23
CA MET A 1 23.52 -5.21 -6.37
C MET A 1 23.24 -3.72 -6.50
N SER A 2 24.02 -2.80 -5.90
CA SER A 2 23.74 -1.35 -5.95
C SER A 2 23.91 -0.68 -7.32
N ALA A 3 24.69 -1.25 -8.24
CA ALA A 3 24.96 -0.68 -9.56
C ALA A 3 23.82 -0.85 -10.58
N GLU A 4 22.86 -1.75 -10.33
CA GLU A 4 21.74 -2.06 -11.24
C GLU A 4 20.64 -0.99 -11.17
N LEU A 5 20.48 -0.36 -10.01
CA LEU A 5 19.41 0.63 -9.76
C LEU A 5 19.61 1.91 -10.57
N ALA A 6 20.85 2.31 -10.85
CA ALA A 6 21.16 3.54 -11.57
C ALA A 6 20.73 3.53 -13.06
N ARG A 7 20.48 2.35 -13.65
CA ARG A 7 20.14 2.20 -15.08
C ARG A 7 18.65 2.27 -15.39
N ARG A 8 17.77 2.15 -14.39
CA ARG A 8 16.32 2.26 -14.60
C ARG A 8 15.90 3.73 -14.46
N ARG A 9 15.01 4.18 -15.35
CA ARG A 9 14.48 5.55 -15.32
C ARG A 9 13.45 5.65 -14.17
N TRP A 10 13.89 6.11 -13.01
CA TRP A 10 13.02 6.37 -11.88
C TRP A 10 12.36 7.74 -12.04
N THR A 11 11.05 7.79 -11.89
CA THR A 11 10.32 9.05 -11.83
C THR A 11 9.88 9.31 -10.38
N PRO A 12 9.59 10.56 -9.99
CA PRO A 12 8.98 10.85 -8.70
C PRO A 12 7.71 10.04 -8.46
N HIS A 13 6.93 9.78 -9.53
CA HIS A 13 5.74 8.94 -9.47
C HIS A 13 6.08 7.48 -9.12
N THR A 14 7.15 6.92 -9.69
CA THR A 14 7.64 5.57 -9.35
C THR A 14 8.03 5.47 -7.88
N LEU A 15 8.77 6.45 -7.35
CA LEU A 15 9.18 6.47 -5.94
C LEU A 15 7.98 6.58 -5.00
N ARG A 16 6.99 7.40 -5.37
CA ARG A 16 5.73 7.55 -4.63
C ARG A 16 4.97 6.24 -4.54
N HIS A 17 4.91 5.48 -5.63
CA HIS A 17 4.32 4.15 -5.66
C HIS A 17 5.09 3.17 -4.79
N SER A 18 6.43 3.15 -4.89
CA SER A 18 7.27 2.29 -4.06
C SER A 18 7.11 2.57 -2.57
N TYR A 19 7.01 3.84 -2.17
CA TYR A 19 6.75 4.23 -0.78
C TYR A 19 5.40 3.71 -0.29
N ALA A 20 4.32 3.94 -1.05
CA ALA A 20 2.98 3.52 -0.68
C ALA A 20 2.84 1.99 -0.59
N THR A 21 3.40 1.27 -1.57
CA THR A 21 3.42 -0.19 -1.58
C THR A 21 4.18 -0.74 -0.37
N GLY A 22 5.36 -0.19 -0.07
CA GLY A 22 6.15 -0.63 1.08
C GLY A 22 5.44 -0.40 2.42
N LEU A 23 4.75 0.73 2.59
CA LEU A 23 3.93 0.96 3.79
C LEU A 23 2.79 -0.05 3.92
N LEU A 24 2.11 -0.36 2.81
CA LEU A 24 1.00 -1.30 2.81
C LEU A 24 1.47 -2.73 3.12
N GLU A 25 2.62 -3.14 2.58
CA GLU A 25 3.26 -4.43 2.89
C GLU A 25 3.71 -4.52 4.35
N ALA A 26 4.14 -3.39 4.95
CA ALA A 26 4.46 -3.29 6.37
C ALA A 26 3.22 -3.29 7.29
N GLY A 27 2.01 -3.40 6.74
CA GLY A 27 0.76 -3.46 7.51
C GLY A 27 0.17 -2.11 7.89
N VAL A 28 0.70 -1.00 7.34
CA VAL A 28 0.10 0.32 7.55
C VAL A 28 -1.26 0.38 6.84
N ASP A 29 -2.24 0.98 7.50
CA ASP A 29 -3.59 1.09 6.95
C ASP A 29 -3.65 2.08 5.77
N LEU A 30 -4.57 1.79 4.83
CA LEU A 30 -4.67 2.53 3.58
C LEU A 30 -5.09 4.01 3.79
N LEU A 31 -5.82 4.32 4.87
CA LEU A 31 -6.23 5.68 5.21
C LEU A 31 -5.04 6.52 5.65
N THR A 32 -4.16 5.95 6.49
CA THR A 32 -2.89 6.58 6.88
C THR A 32 -2.01 6.81 5.67
N ILE A 33 -1.85 5.81 4.79
CA ILE A 33 -1.09 5.97 3.54
C ILE A 33 -1.67 7.11 2.68
N SER A 34 -3.00 7.18 2.55
CA SER A 34 -3.69 8.26 1.81
C SER A 34 -3.35 9.65 2.36
N ARG A 35 -3.32 9.79 3.69
CA ARG A 35 -3.01 11.05 4.37
C ARG A 35 -1.54 11.42 4.20
N LEU A 36 -0.62 10.46 4.35
CA LEU A 36 0.82 10.68 4.17
C LEU A 36 1.16 11.10 2.74
N LEU A 37 0.43 10.61 1.75
CA LEU A 37 0.61 10.98 0.34
C LEU A 37 -0.12 12.27 -0.06
N GLY A 38 -0.94 12.85 0.82
CA GLY A 38 -1.71 14.06 0.52
C GLY A 38 -2.78 13.86 -0.56
N HIS A 39 -3.36 12.66 -0.66
CA HIS A 39 -4.41 12.39 -1.64
C HIS A 39 -5.71 13.10 -1.29
N SER A 40 -6.21 13.93 -2.21
CA SER A 40 -7.51 14.59 -2.11
C SER A 40 -8.70 13.64 -2.29
N SER A 41 -8.47 12.49 -2.93
CA SER A 41 -9.48 11.45 -3.15
C SER A 41 -8.94 10.11 -2.70
N PHE A 42 -9.70 9.40 -1.87
CA PHE A 42 -9.31 8.07 -1.40
C PHE A 42 -9.24 7.04 -2.54
N ILE A 43 -10.00 7.26 -3.62
CA ILE A 43 -10.01 6.39 -4.80
C ILE A 43 -8.60 6.23 -5.39
N THR A 44 -7.78 7.29 -5.39
CA THR A 44 -6.42 7.23 -5.93
C THR A 44 -5.49 6.38 -5.06
N THR A 45 -5.78 6.23 -3.77
CA THR A 45 -5.05 5.33 -2.86
C THR A 45 -5.49 3.87 -3.03
N MET A 46 -6.74 3.62 -3.43
CA MET A 46 -7.27 2.26 -3.60
C MET A 46 -6.51 1.45 -4.67
N VAL A 47 -5.79 2.11 -5.58
CA VAL A 47 -4.92 1.41 -6.53
C VAL A 47 -3.94 0.48 -5.82
N TYR A 48 -3.45 0.82 -4.63
CA TYR A 48 -2.48 -0.01 -3.91
C TYR A 48 -3.09 -1.29 -3.31
N LEU A 49 -4.42 -1.41 -3.22
CA LEU A 49 -5.06 -2.62 -2.68
C LEU A 49 -4.73 -3.87 -3.47
N HIS A 50 -4.38 -3.77 -4.76
CA HIS A 50 -3.99 -4.92 -5.55
C HIS A 50 -2.73 -5.63 -5.01
N VAL A 51 -1.89 -4.94 -4.22
CA VAL A 51 -0.67 -5.53 -3.62
C VAL A 51 -0.99 -6.23 -2.30
N ARG A 52 -2.06 -5.81 -1.62
CA ARG A 52 -2.43 -6.37 -0.33
C ARG A 52 -2.96 -7.79 -0.54
N ARG A 53 -2.38 -8.76 0.17
CA ARG A 53 -2.95 -10.11 0.24
C ARG A 53 -4.28 -10.06 1.01
N PRO A 54 -5.39 -10.57 0.44
CA PRO A 54 -6.63 -10.73 1.18
C PRO A 54 -6.39 -11.61 2.41
N HIS A 55 -6.75 -11.14 3.60
CA HIS A 55 -6.73 -11.92 4.84
C HIS A 55 -8.16 -12.33 5.21
N LEU A 56 -8.88 -12.90 4.24
CA LEU A 56 -10.28 -13.28 4.45
C LEU A 56 -10.38 -14.42 5.47
N ASP A 57 -9.40 -15.32 5.48
CA ASP A 57 -9.39 -16.52 6.32
C ASP A 57 -9.17 -16.22 7.81
N SER A 58 -8.74 -15.01 8.17
CA SER A 58 -8.48 -14.59 9.56
C SER A 58 -9.56 -13.66 10.11
N THR A 59 -10.68 -13.49 9.39
CA THR A 59 -11.76 -12.61 9.83
C THR A 59 -12.64 -13.38 10.83
N PRO A 60 -12.64 -13.04 12.13
CA PRO A 60 -13.49 -13.71 13.11
C PRO A 60 -14.96 -13.50 12.76
N SER A 61 -15.78 -14.54 12.98
CA SER A 61 -17.22 -14.42 12.79
C SER A 61 -17.79 -13.55 13.91
N PRO A 62 -18.71 -12.61 13.62
CA PRO A 62 -19.40 -11.87 14.67
C PRO A 62 -20.16 -12.79 15.66
N LEU A 63 -20.50 -14.01 15.22
CA LEU A 63 -21.15 -15.01 16.08
C LEU A 63 -20.20 -15.63 17.11
N ASP A 64 -18.88 -15.54 16.90
CA ASP A 64 -17.88 -16.05 17.85
C ASP A 64 -17.81 -15.22 19.15
N TRP A 65 -18.51 -14.07 19.20
CA TRP A 65 -18.56 -13.17 20.35
C TRP A 65 -19.86 -13.26 21.16
N LEU A 66 -20.80 -14.13 20.76
CA LEU A 66 -22.06 -14.41 21.46
C LEU A 66 -21.87 -15.54 22.47
#